data_AF-A0A3C0G8T5-F1
#
_entry.id   AF-A0A3C0G8T5-F1
#
_cell.length_a   1.000
_cell.length_b   1.000
_cell.length_c   1.000
_cell.angle_alpha   90.00
_cell.angle_beta   90.00
_cell.angle_gamma   90.00
#
_symmetry.space_group_name_H-M   'P 1'
#
loop_
_entity.id
_entity.type
_entity.pdbx_description
1 polymer ?
#
loop_
_entity_poly.entity_id
_entity_poly.type
_entity_poly.pdbx_seq_one_letter_code
_entity_poly.pdbx_strand_id
1 'polypeptide(L)'
;MFFQTLDDKTECVGVYADGELHFDKMPNNLKITWNHSEFLDSDEVEYMSLWVNGQELSDCCPNEHIDELNACKNKLRAYLKSFQIAKINMNDHCMYDLIPHDFLLRFCEIKNKVTEHVYNNWEKPDHYEHLKKVHVLLSKIKHQKLNLSSSDCKHLFISTRDRNKVGELISSYRHINYNLFGTVTGRLTTHKGSFPILTLKKEYRQIVKPTNDLFISLDYNGAEVRTLLELSGEPQPETDIHEWNAKHLFEQEIERDECKVRFFAWLYDPESDDVQNSIYDKDKILDKWYTDGYINTPYRRKLLVERRKALNYLLQSTTSDRVLSKAVEIDDYLVKNNCKSHISHIVHDELVIDYCDSDRNHLESIKEIFEDGYMANLSAGKDYFNLKELNV
;
A
#
# COMPACT_ATOMS: atom_id res chain seq x y z
N MET A 1 -6.68 14.75 23.01
CA MET A 1 -6.15 16.07 22.62
C MET A 1 -5.86 16.05 21.13
N PHE A 2 -6.22 17.13 20.42
CA PHE A 2 -5.82 17.32 19.02
C PHE A 2 -4.39 17.83 18.98
N PHE A 3 -3.60 17.30 18.07
CA PHE A 3 -2.21 17.70 17.89
C PHE A 3 -1.81 17.62 16.42
N GLN A 4 -0.69 18.26 16.07
CA GLN A 4 -0.11 18.15 14.75
C GLN A 4 1.35 17.74 14.85
N THR A 5 1.75 16.81 14.01
CA THR A 5 3.17 16.53 13.79
C THR A 5 3.76 17.57 12.85
N LEU A 6 5.00 17.97 13.13
CA LEU A 6 5.72 19.00 12.39
C LEU A 6 6.55 18.43 11.25
N ASP A 7 6.89 17.14 11.32
CA ASP A 7 7.66 16.41 10.32
C ASP A 7 7.16 14.95 10.29
N ASP A 8 7.49 14.22 9.24
CA ASP A 8 7.14 12.79 9.07
C ASP A 8 8.32 11.85 9.34
N LYS A 9 9.55 12.37 9.40
CA LYS A 9 10.78 11.59 9.64
C LYS A 9 10.93 11.17 11.10
N THR A 10 11.49 9.97 11.31
CA THR A 10 11.71 9.36 12.62
C THR A 10 12.59 10.21 13.53
N GLU A 11 13.66 10.81 13.00
CA GLU A 11 14.60 11.63 13.75
C GLU A 11 14.11 13.06 14.02
N CYS A 12 13.04 13.50 13.35
CA CYS A 12 12.50 14.85 13.45
C CYS A 12 11.30 14.91 14.38
N VAL A 13 11.58 14.74 15.67
CA VAL A 13 10.56 14.74 16.71
C VAL A 13 10.08 16.16 16.99
N GLY A 14 8.87 16.47 16.52
CA GLY A 14 8.25 17.77 16.72
C GLY A 14 6.72 17.68 16.68
N VAL A 15 6.08 18.18 17.75
CA VAL A 15 4.62 18.15 17.92
C VAL A 15 4.10 19.52 18.32
N TYR A 16 3.00 19.94 17.72
CA TYR A 16 2.18 21.06 18.18
C TYR A 16 0.99 20.54 18.98
N ALA A 17 0.80 21.05 20.20
CA ALA A 17 -0.36 20.77 21.04
C ALA A 17 -0.64 21.96 21.97
N ASP A 18 -1.92 22.21 22.28
CA ASP A 18 -2.36 23.22 23.26
C ASP A 18 -1.72 24.62 23.08
N GLY A 19 -1.43 25.04 21.84
CA GLY A 19 -0.83 26.34 21.55
C GLY A 19 0.70 26.40 21.63
N GLU A 20 1.37 25.29 21.92
CA GLU A 20 2.82 25.21 22.10
C GLU A 20 3.48 24.20 21.14
N LEU A 21 4.77 24.44 20.83
CA LEU A 21 5.60 23.51 20.07
C LEU A 21 6.48 22.72 21.03
N HIS A 22 6.46 21.40 20.92
CA HIS A 22 7.19 20.45 21.74
C HIS A 22 8.18 19.67 20.86
N PHE A 23 9.47 19.71 21.21
CA PHE A 23 10.54 19.03 20.48
C PHE A 23 11.24 17.93 21.30
N ASP A 24 11.40 18.16 22.62
CA ASP A 24 12.14 17.21 23.49
C ASP A 24 11.24 16.18 24.19
N LYS A 25 10.03 16.60 24.60
CA LYS A 25 9.08 15.77 25.33
C LYS A 25 7.70 15.95 24.73
N MET A 26 7.14 14.87 24.19
CA MET A 26 5.77 14.87 23.73
C MET A 26 4.81 15.00 24.93
N PRO A 27 3.74 15.79 24.79
CA PRO A 27 2.66 15.79 25.76
C PRO A 27 2.05 14.38 25.91
N ASN A 28 1.56 14.09 27.10
CA ASN A 28 0.76 12.89 27.34
C ASN A 28 -0.66 13.11 26.78
N ASN A 29 -1.36 12.04 26.39
CA ASN A 29 -2.76 12.08 25.90
C ASN A 29 -2.99 12.70 24.51
N LEU A 30 -1.99 12.63 23.63
CA LEU A 30 -2.16 12.86 22.20
C LEU A 30 -3.10 11.80 21.63
N LYS A 31 -4.24 12.21 21.04
CA LYS A 31 -5.27 11.27 20.57
C LYS A 31 -5.61 11.41 19.10
N ILE A 32 -5.63 12.62 18.57
CA ILE A 32 -6.13 12.86 17.21
C ILE A 32 -5.17 13.80 16.48
N THR A 33 -4.77 13.42 15.27
CA THR A 33 -3.96 14.24 14.36
C THR A 33 -4.46 14.08 12.93
N TRP A 34 -3.98 14.92 12.02
CA TRP A 34 -4.34 14.82 10.61
C TRP A 34 -3.75 13.57 9.94
N ASN A 35 -2.45 13.31 10.15
CA ASN A 35 -1.68 12.25 9.46
C ASN A 35 -0.72 11.55 10.42
N HIS A 36 -0.29 10.33 10.03
CA HIS A 36 0.77 9.58 10.70
C HIS A 36 2.15 10.22 10.52
N SER A 37 3.02 10.03 11.53
CA SER A 37 4.47 10.29 11.47
C SER A 37 5.20 9.13 12.13
N GLU A 38 6.38 8.76 11.64
CA GLU A 38 7.10 7.54 12.07
C GLU A 38 7.46 7.50 13.56
N PHE A 39 7.65 8.65 14.19
CA PHE A 39 7.98 8.71 15.62
C PHE A 39 6.77 8.44 16.54
N LEU A 40 5.56 8.33 15.99
CA LEU A 40 4.34 8.06 16.76
C LEU A 40 4.13 6.55 16.90
N ASP A 41 4.61 5.98 18.01
CA ASP A 41 4.48 4.55 18.30
C ASP A 41 3.22 4.24 19.15
N SER A 42 2.08 4.86 18.82
CA SER A 42 0.85 4.73 19.62
C SER A 42 -0.35 4.27 18.81
N ASP A 43 -0.83 3.08 19.16
CA ASP A 43 -2.08 2.50 18.65
C ASP A 43 -3.33 3.30 19.05
N GLU A 44 -3.23 4.23 20.01
CA GLU A 44 -4.35 5.05 20.47
C GLU A 44 -4.61 6.29 19.60
N VAL A 45 -3.68 6.66 18.73
CA VAL A 45 -3.80 7.86 17.89
C VAL A 45 -4.70 7.61 16.68
N GLU A 46 -5.66 8.50 16.44
CA GLU A 46 -6.50 8.50 15.25
C GLU A 46 -6.02 9.50 14.18
N TYR A 47 -6.12 9.09 12.92
CA TYR A 47 -5.69 9.86 11.75
C TYR A 47 -6.89 10.31 10.92
N MET A 48 -7.17 11.60 10.92
CA MET A 48 -8.37 12.16 10.27
C MET A 48 -8.30 12.09 8.74
N SER A 49 -7.11 12.07 8.13
CA SER A 49 -6.98 11.88 6.70
C SER A 49 -7.57 10.55 6.21
N LEU A 50 -7.56 9.50 7.04
CA LEU A 50 -8.16 8.21 6.71
C LEU A 50 -9.68 8.24 6.76
N TRP A 51 -10.28 9.11 7.59
CA TRP A 51 -11.74 9.26 7.69
C TRP A 51 -12.31 9.87 6.40
N VAL A 52 -11.54 10.75 5.77
CA VAL A 52 -11.92 11.44 4.53
C VAL A 52 -11.33 10.79 3.28
N ASN A 53 -10.93 9.51 3.36
CA ASN A 53 -10.35 8.75 2.23
C ASN A 53 -9.17 9.47 1.54
N GLY A 54 -8.30 10.13 2.31
CA GLY A 54 -7.09 10.78 1.81
C GLY A 54 -7.29 12.12 1.10
N GLN A 55 -8.45 12.77 1.23
CA GLN A 55 -8.67 14.13 0.73
C GLN A 55 -7.65 15.14 1.29
N GLU A 56 -7.36 16.21 0.55
CA GLU A 56 -6.45 17.23 1.05
C GLU A 56 -7.10 18.04 2.18
N LEU A 57 -6.28 18.58 3.08
CA LEU A 57 -6.74 19.44 4.17
C LEU A 57 -7.54 20.67 3.69
N SER A 58 -7.35 21.10 2.43
CA SER A 58 -8.15 22.18 1.83
C SER A 58 -9.55 21.75 1.41
N ASP A 59 -9.73 20.49 1.03
CA ASP A 59 -11.01 19.97 0.54
C ASP A 59 -11.99 19.77 1.70
N CYS A 60 -11.45 19.50 2.89
CA CYS A 60 -12.21 19.33 4.13
C CYS A 60 -12.25 20.61 4.99
N CYS A 61 -11.70 21.73 4.51
CA CYS A 61 -11.62 22.95 5.30
C CYS A 61 -12.99 23.67 5.31
N PRO A 62 -13.52 24.07 6.48
CA PRO A 62 -14.74 24.88 6.53
C PRO A 62 -14.51 26.23 5.86
N ASN A 63 -15.57 26.77 5.23
CA ASN A 63 -15.52 28.02 4.46
C ASN A 63 -14.94 29.21 5.26
N GLU A 64 -15.11 29.22 6.58
CA GLU A 64 -14.62 30.28 7.47
C GLU A 64 -13.09 30.30 7.60
N HIS A 65 -12.41 29.18 7.34
CA HIS A 65 -10.96 29.04 7.53
C HIS A 65 -10.19 28.84 6.22
N ILE A 66 -10.88 28.73 5.08
CA ILE A 66 -10.26 28.38 3.80
C ILE A 66 -9.27 29.44 3.30
N ASP A 67 -9.59 30.72 3.48
CA ASP A 67 -8.70 31.83 3.10
C ASP A 67 -7.43 31.84 3.94
N GLU A 68 -7.58 31.60 5.24
CA GLU A 68 -6.44 31.53 6.16
C GLU A 68 -5.54 30.33 5.85
N LEU A 69 -6.15 29.17 5.61
CA LEU A 69 -5.45 27.96 5.22
C LEU A 69 -4.70 28.15 3.91
N ASN A 70 -5.33 28.75 2.90
CA ASN A 70 -4.69 29.01 1.61
C ASN A 70 -3.51 29.98 1.74
N ALA A 71 -3.63 31.02 2.56
CA ALA A 71 -2.52 31.92 2.87
C ALA A 71 -1.35 31.15 3.50
N CYS A 72 -1.62 30.28 4.46
CA CYS A 72 -0.60 29.46 5.10
C CYS A 72 0.02 28.41 4.14
N LYS A 73 -0.77 27.71 3.32
CA LYS A 73 -0.28 26.78 2.28
C LYS A 73 0.64 27.50 1.28
N ASN A 74 0.27 28.69 0.83
CA ASN A 74 1.08 29.47 -0.10
C ASN A 74 2.41 29.90 0.53
N LYS A 75 2.39 30.32 1.80
CA LYS A 75 3.61 30.68 2.54
C LYS A 75 4.51 29.46 2.78
N LEU A 76 3.94 28.30 3.15
CA LEU A 76 4.70 27.05 3.26
C LEU A 76 5.36 26.65 1.93
N ARG A 77 4.61 26.72 0.82
CA ARG A 77 5.16 26.46 -0.53
C ARG A 77 6.30 27.43 -0.88
N ALA A 78 6.21 28.69 -0.47
CA ALA A 78 7.29 29.66 -0.67
C ALA A 78 8.56 29.27 0.11
N TYR A 79 8.43 28.82 1.37
CA TYR A 79 9.56 28.29 2.15
C TYR A 79 10.18 27.07 1.48
N LEU A 80 9.39 26.05 1.12
CA LEU A 80 9.89 24.84 0.47
C LEU A 80 10.59 25.15 -0.86
N LYS A 81 10.03 26.08 -1.66
CA LYS A 81 10.66 26.53 -2.90
C LYS A 81 11.99 27.25 -2.65
N SER A 82 12.08 28.06 -1.58
CA SER A 82 13.33 28.72 -1.21
C SER A 82 14.41 27.70 -0.83
N PHE A 83 14.06 26.64 -0.10
CA PHE A 83 14.99 25.56 0.25
C PHE A 83 15.48 24.80 -0.98
N GLN A 84 14.57 24.53 -1.92
CA GLN A 84 14.92 23.91 -3.20
C GLN A 84 15.90 24.79 -4.02
N ILE A 85 15.66 26.10 -4.09
CA ILE A 85 16.55 27.05 -4.79
C ILE A 85 17.92 27.11 -4.10
N ALA A 86 17.93 27.09 -2.77
CA ALA A 86 19.14 27.06 -1.96
C ALA A 86 19.86 25.68 -1.97
N LYS A 87 19.29 24.66 -2.63
CA LYS A 87 19.79 23.28 -2.70
C LYS A 87 19.98 22.65 -1.31
N ILE A 88 19.12 23.01 -0.35
CA ILE A 88 19.09 22.38 0.97
C ILE A 88 18.52 20.97 0.80
N ASN A 89 19.23 19.97 1.33
CA ASN A 89 18.76 18.59 1.35
C ASN A 89 17.82 18.39 2.55
N MET A 90 16.51 18.30 2.30
CA MET A 90 15.49 18.11 3.34
C MET A 90 15.61 16.76 4.08
N ASN A 91 16.38 15.81 3.54
CA ASN A 91 16.66 14.57 4.26
C ASN A 91 17.60 14.80 5.46
N ASP A 92 18.45 15.83 5.40
CA ASP A 92 19.47 16.08 6.44
C ASP A 92 18.99 17.10 7.50
N HIS A 93 17.82 17.71 7.31
CA HIS A 93 17.30 18.79 8.15
C HIS A 93 15.84 18.58 8.50
N CYS A 94 15.45 18.84 9.75
CA CYS A 94 14.04 18.84 10.13
C CYS A 94 13.35 20.10 9.58
N MET A 95 12.13 19.94 9.07
CA MET A 95 11.42 21.04 8.41
C MET A 95 11.20 22.22 9.36
N TYR A 96 10.94 21.93 10.64
CA TYR A 96 10.67 22.96 11.65
C TYR A 96 11.90 23.78 12.04
N ASP A 97 13.13 23.29 11.84
CA ASP A 97 14.35 24.06 12.11
C ASP A 97 14.58 25.18 11.09
N LEU A 98 14.03 25.00 9.87
CA LEU A 98 14.22 25.92 8.75
C LEU A 98 13.08 26.95 8.62
N ILE A 99 11.97 26.73 9.32
CA ILE A 99 10.74 27.51 9.20
C ILE A 99 10.50 28.31 10.49
N PRO A 100 10.13 29.60 10.42
CA PRO A 100 9.87 30.40 11.63
C PRO A 100 8.78 29.79 12.52
N HIS A 101 9.04 29.73 13.84
CA HIS A 101 8.11 29.16 14.82
C HIS A 101 6.74 29.83 14.83
N ASP A 102 6.66 31.16 14.72
CA ASP A 102 5.39 31.90 14.65
C ASP A 102 4.50 31.42 13.49
N PHE A 103 5.12 31.04 12.38
CA PHE A 103 4.40 30.49 11.25
C PHE A 103 3.95 29.04 11.51
N LEU A 104 4.81 28.21 12.11
CA LEU A 104 4.47 26.83 12.46
C LEU A 104 3.29 26.77 13.43
N LEU A 105 3.29 27.60 14.48
CA LEU A 105 2.18 27.73 15.43
C LEU A 105 0.87 28.05 14.69
N ARG A 106 0.87 29.10 13.87
CA ARG A 106 -0.32 29.50 13.11
C ARG A 106 -0.80 28.40 12.15
N PHE A 107 0.13 27.75 11.45
CA PHE A 107 -0.21 26.70 10.51
C PHE A 107 -0.80 25.47 11.21
N CYS A 108 -0.20 25.04 12.31
CA CYS A 108 -0.70 23.90 13.08
C CYS A 108 -2.04 24.19 13.76
N GLU A 109 -2.27 25.43 14.18
CA GLU A 109 -3.55 25.86 14.73
C GLU A 109 -4.68 25.75 13.71
N ILE A 110 -4.46 26.23 12.48
CA ILE A 110 -5.46 26.08 11.40
C ILE A 110 -5.66 24.60 11.06
N LYS A 111 -4.59 23.79 11.01
CA LYS A 111 -4.72 22.34 10.81
C LYS A 111 -5.54 21.68 11.92
N ASN A 112 -5.36 22.07 13.18
CA ASN A 112 -6.15 21.56 14.30
C ASN A 112 -7.64 21.89 14.12
N LYS A 113 -7.99 23.13 13.74
CA LYS A 113 -9.38 23.52 13.45
C LYS A 113 -10.01 22.69 12.34
N VAL A 114 -9.27 22.41 11.26
CA VAL A 114 -9.77 21.53 10.18
C VAL A 114 -9.90 20.08 10.66
N THR A 115 -8.93 19.60 11.44
CA THR A 115 -8.93 18.24 12.00
C THR A 115 -10.14 18.04 12.93
N GLU A 116 -10.42 19.02 13.79
CA GLU A 116 -11.59 19.03 14.66
C GLU A 116 -12.90 19.12 13.86
N HIS A 117 -12.94 19.94 12.82
CA HIS A 117 -14.09 20.00 11.91
C HIS A 117 -14.37 18.63 11.28
N VAL A 118 -13.34 17.92 10.80
CA VAL A 118 -13.51 16.58 10.24
C VAL A 118 -14.01 15.59 11.29
N TYR A 119 -13.39 15.58 12.47
CA TYR A 119 -13.79 14.69 13.57
C TYR A 119 -15.27 14.85 13.95
N ASN A 120 -15.80 16.08 13.93
CA ASN A 120 -17.17 16.36 14.34
C ASN A 120 -18.23 16.12 13.24
N ASN A 121 -17.85 16.09 11.96
CA ASN A 121 -18.80 16.06 10.84
C ASN A 121 -18.72 14.80 9.98
N TRP A 122 -17.64 14.02 10.05
CA TRP A 122 -17.48 12.77 9.30
C TRP A 122 -17.63 11.56 10.21
N GLU A 123 -18.18 10.49 9.65
CA GLU A 123 -18.27 9.21 10.33
C GLU A 123 -16.97 8.40 10.16
N LYS A 124 -16.57 7.71 11.23
CA LYS A 124 -15.41 6.80 11.20
C LYS A 124 -15.69 5.64 10.24
N PRO A 125 -14.85 5.39 9.22
CA PRO A 125 -15.06 4.29 8.29
C PRO A 125 -15.04 2.92 8.99
N ASP A 126 -15.92 2.00 8.59
CA ASP A 126 -16.02 0.65 9.20
C ASP A 126 -14.72 -0.19 9.10
N HIS A 127 -13.93 0.07 8.06
CA HIS A 127 -12.64 -0.58 7.79
C HIS A 127 -11.44 0.26 8.25
N TYR A 128 -11.67 1.29 9.08
CA TYR A 128 -10.63 2.22 9.53
C TYR A 128 -9.45 1.52 10.20
N GLU A 129 -9.68 0.54 11.06
CA GLU A 129 -8.58 -0.14 11.77
C GLU A 129 -7.66 -0.89 10.81
N HIS A 130 -8.22 -1.48 9.74
CA HIS A 130 -7.42 -2.07 8.67
C HIS A 130 -6.63 -0.99 7.91
N LEU A 131 -7.30 0.10 7.50
CA LEU A 131 -6.63 1.22 6.80
C LEU A 131 -5.50 1.82 7.63
N LYS A 132 -5.70 1.99 8.93
CA LYS A 132 -4.70 2.54 9.85
C LYS A 132 -3.44 1.69 9.84
N LYS A 133 -3.57 0.37 10.05
CA LYS A 133 -2.40 -0.53 10.06
C LYS A 133 -1.65 -0.55 8.73
N VAL A 134 -2.40 -0.59 7.63
CA VAL A 134 -1.81 -0.51 6.28
C VAL A 134 -1.10 0.83 6.10
N HIS A 135 -1.72 1.94 6.49
CA HIS A 135 -1.12 3.27 6.37
C HIS A 135 0.20 3.40 7.13
N VAL A 136 0.29 2.84 8.35
CA VAL A 136 1.54 2.77 9.12
C VAL A 136 2.59 1.96 8.39
N LEU A 137 2.26 0.75 7.90
CA LEU A 137 3.20 -0.06 7.12
C LEU A 137 3.71 0.66 5.86
N LEU A 138 2.82 1.29 5.10
CA LEU A 138 3.21 2.03 3.90
C LEU A 138 4.10 3.24 4.23
N SER A 139 3.88 3.87 5.39
CA SER A 139 4.74 4.93 5.91
C SER A 139 6.15 4.40 6.22
N LYS A 140 6.27 3.21 6.85
CA LYS A 140 7.57 2.55 7.05
C LYS A 140 8.29 2.31 5.73
N ILE A 141 7.59 1.74 4.74
CA ILE A 141 8.18 1.47 3.40
C ILE A 141 8.62 2.77 2.70
N LYS A 142 7.87 3.87 2.86
CA LYS A 142 8.24 5.18 2.31
C LYS A 142 9.57 5.71 2.86
N HIS A 143 9.91 5.41 4.11
CA HIS A 143 11.16 5.88 4.71
C HIS A 143 12.33 4.91 4.51
N GLN A 144 12.08 3.70 3.96
CA GLN A 144 13.14 2.79 3.56
C GLN A 144 13.82 3.28 2.27
N LYS A 145 15.15 3.39 2.31
CA LYS A 145 15.95 3.76 1.14
C LYS A 145 16.12 2.57 0.20
N LEU A 146 15.66 2.74 -1.04
CA LEU A 146 15.87 1.74 -2.09
C LEU A 146 17.34 1.59 -2.45
N ASN A 147 17.79 0.34 -2.54
CA ASN A 147 19.06 0.00 -3.14
C ASN A 147 18.88 -0.19 -4.65
N LEU A 148 19.12 0.89 -5.40
CA LEU A 148 19.07 0.90 -6.86
C LEU A 148 20.49 0.87 -7.41
N SER A 149 20.83 -0.17 -8.17
CA SER A 149 22.16 -0.37 -8.72
C SER A 149 22.11 -0.89 -10.15
N SER A 150 23.01 -0.37 -10.98
CA SER A 150 23.27 -0.91 -12.33
C SER A 150 24.29 -2.05 -12.33
N SER A 151 24.78 -2.49 -11.16
CA SER A 151 25.65 -3.65 -11.06
C SER A 151 24.94 -4.86 -11.68
N ASP A 152 25.64 -5.55 -12.58
CA ASP A 152 25.16 -6.71 -13.35
C ASP A 152 24.02 -6.45 -14.35
N CYS A 153 23.76 -5.17 -14.66
CA CYS A 153 22.69 -4.76 -15.57
C CYS A 153 23.22 -4.25 -16.93
N LYS A 154 24.47 -4.54 -17.32
CA LYS A 154 25.15 -3.94 -18.51
C LYS A 154 24.34 -4.07 -19.80
N HIS A 155 23.56 -5.14 -19.95
CA HIS A 155 22.73 -5.36 -21.13
C HIS A 155 21.57 -4.36 -21.27
N LEU A 156 21.06 -3.82 -20.15
CA LEU A 156 20.05 -2.75 -20.16
C LEU A 156 20.61 -1.41 -20.66
N PHE A 157 21.92 -1.28 -20.77
CA PHE A 157 22.60 -0.07 -21.24
C PHE A 157 22.98 -0.15 -22.71
N ILE A 158 22.62 -1.22 -23.43
CA ILE A 158 22.92 -1.38 -24.85
C ILE A 158 22.12 -0.37 -25.68
N SER A 159 20.80 -0.29 -25.45
CA SER A 159 19.94 0.65 -26.16
C SER A 159 20.02 2.04 -25.51
N THR A 160 20.03 3.11 -26.33
CA THR A 160 20.05 4.50 -25.83
C THR A 160 18.81 4.80 -24.99
N ARG A 161 17.66 4.25 -25.38
CA ARG A 161 16.38 4.45 -24.68
C ARG A 161 16.43 3.84 -23.27
N ASP A 162 16.83 2.59 -23.16
CA ASP A 162 16.87 1.88 -21.88
C ASP A 162 17.96 2.47 -20.97
N ARG A 163 19.13 2.81 -21.53
CA ARG A 163 20.20 3.52 -20.81
C ARG A 163 19.70 4.80 -20.14
N ASN A 164 19.03 5.66 -20.90
CA ASN A 164 18.53 6.92 -20.37
C ASN A 164 17.48 6.67 -19.28
N LYS A 165 16.57 5.71 -19.50
CA LYS A 165 15.50 5.43 -18.54
C LYS A 165 16.02 4.80 -17.25
N VAL A 166 16.94 3.84 -17.32
CA VAL A 166 17.58 3.24 -16.15
C VAL A 166 18.43 4.26 -15.40
N GLY A 167 19.17 5.11 -16.12
CA GLY A 167 19.91 6.21 -15.50
C GLY A 167 19.00 7.18 -14.74
N GLU A 168 17.84 7.54 -15.30
CA GLU A 168 16.81 8.34 -14.63
C GLU A 168 16.29 7.62 -13.38
N LEU A 169 15.95 6.33 -13.48
CA LEU A 169 15.41 5.52 -12.37
C LEU A 169 16.39 5.47 -11.17
N ILE A 170 17.67 5.24 -11.43
CA ILE A 170 18.69 5.16 -10.37
C ILE A 170 18.98 6.55 -9.78
N SER A 171 19.03 7.60 -10.61
CA SER A 171 19.43 8.94 -10.14
C SER A 171 18.30 9.69 -9.42
N SER A 172 17.05 9.53 -9.86
CA SER A 172 15.94 10.41 -9.48
C SER A 172 15.10 9.88 -8.31
N TYR A 173 15.17 8.58 -8.01
CA TYR A 173 14.30 7.96 -7.03
C TYR A 173 15.09 7.36 -5.87
N ARG A 174 14.49 7.40 -4.67
CA ARG A 174 15.12 6.93 -3.43
C ARG A 174 14.21 6.07 -2.57
N HIS A 175 12.90 6.19 -2.72
CA HIS A 175 11.90 5.54 -1.88
C HIS A 175 10.66 5.17 -2.70
N ILE A 176 9.81 4.32 -2.13
CA ILE A 176 8.48 3.99 -2.65
C ILE A 176 7.44 4.66 -1.78
N ASN A 177 6.74 5.65 -2.33
CA ASN A 177 5.64 6.34 -1.67
C ASN A 177 4.31 5.92 -2.31
N TYR A 178 3.62 4.99 -1.64
CA TYR A 178 2.33 4.48 -2.08
C TYR A 178 1.20 5.47 -1.79
N ASN A 179 0.20 5.47 -2.67
CA ASN A 179 -1.07 6.13 -2.48
C ASN A 179 -2.17 5.07 -2.31
N LEU A 180 -2.69 4.98 -1.08
CA LEU A 180 -3.74 4.04 -0.67
C LEU A 180 -5.11 4.37 -1.30
N PHE A 181 -5.35 5.63 -1.63
CA PHE A 181 -6.62 6.14 -2.15
C PHE A 181 -6.57 6.46 -3.65
N GLY A 182 -5.54 6.00 -4.35
CA GLY A 182 -5.36 6.28 -5.77
C GLY A 182 -6.25 5.45 -6.70
N THR A 183 -6.85 4.36 -6.20
CA THR A 183 -7.88 3.60 -6.91
C THR A 183 -9.13 3.43 -6.06
N VAL A 184 -10.28 3.28 -6.72
CA VAL A 184 -11.56 2.98 -6.05
C VAL A 184 -11.55 1.57 -5.44
N THR A 185 -10.84 0.61 -6.06
CA THR A 185 -10.80 -0.78 -5.61
C THR A 185 -9.80 -1.03 -4.48
N GLY A 186 -9.14 0.00 -3.93
CA GLY A 186 -8.18 -0.16 -2.84
C GLY A 186 -6.81 -0.69 -3.26
N ARG A 187 -6.61 -0.97 -4.57
CA ARG A 187 -5.28 -1.26 -5.11
C ARG A 187 -4.35 -0.09 -4.89
N LEU A 188 -3.13 -0.39 -4.44
CA LEU A 188 -2.10 0.62 -4.29
C LEU A 188 -1.78 1.28 -5.63
N THR A 189 -1.47 2.56 -5.57
CA THR A 189 -0.78 3.30 -6.64
C THR A 189 0.46 3.96 -6.04
N THR A 190 1.23 4.70 -6.83
CA THR A 190 2.36 5.49 -6.31
C THR A 190 2.12 6.98 -6.51
N HIS A 191 2.54 7.80 -5.55
CA HIS A 191 2.51 9.25 -5.69
C HIS A 191 3.49 9.71 -6.77
N LYS A 192 3.21 10.88 -7.37
CA LYS A 192 4.12 11.50 -8.35
C LYS A 192 5.49 11.77 -7.71
N GLY A 193 6.56 11.32 -8.37
CA GLY A 193 7.94 11.43 -7.85
C GLY A 193 8.39 10.23 -7.00
N SER A 194 7.51 9.29 -6.71
CA SER A 194 7.87 7.98 -6.13
C SER A 194 8.52 7.07 -7.15
N PHE A 195 9.37 6.14 -6.69
CA PHE A 195 9.82 5.03 -7.53
C PHE A 195 8.60 4.24 -8.04
N PRO A 196 8.48 3.98 -9.36
CA PRO A 196 7.28 3.42 -9.96
C PRO A 196 7.29 1.88 -9.89
N ILE A 197 7.39 1.30 -8.69
CA ILE A 197 7.54 -0.15 -8.51
C ILE A 197 6.39 -0.95 -9.15
N LEU A 198 5.15 -0.47 -9.00
CA LEU A 198 3.92 -1.12 -9.48
C LEU A 198 3.83 -1.17 -11.02
N THR A 199 4.48 -0.25 -11.71
CA THR A 199 4.44 -0.14 -13.18
C THR A 199 5.83 -0.34 -13.79
N LEU A 200 6.79 -0.85 -13.02
CA LEU A 200 8.16 -1.03 -13.46
C LEU A 200 8.21 -2.13 -14.52
N LYS A 201 8.78 -1.80 -15.68
CA LYS A 201 8.98 -2.77 -16.76
C LYS A 201 9.80 -3.96 -16.24
N LYS A 202 9.42 -5.19 -16.60
CA LYS A 202 9.99 -6.42 -16.06
C LYS A 202 11.52 -6.41 -16.07
N GLU A 203 12.14 -6.05 -17.19
CA GLU A 203 13.60 -6.09 -17.33
C GLU A 203 14.30 -5.05 -16.45
N TYR A 204 13.64 -3.93 -16.13
CA TYR A 204 14.19 -2.92 -15.24
C TYR A 204 14.12 -3.32 -13.76
N ARG A 205 13.35 -4.35 -13.39
CA ARG A 205 13.33 -4.88 -12.01
C ARG A 205 14.73 -5.33 -11.55
N GLN A 206 15.62 -5.67 -12.48
CA GLN A 206 16.98 -6.11 -12.17
C GLN A 206 17.81 -5.04 -11.43
N ILE A 207 17.46 -3.76 -11.57
CA ILE A 207 18.18 -2.66 -10.91
C ILE A 207 17.83 -2.55 -9.42
N VAL A 208 16.73 -3.15 -9.00
CA VAL A 208 16.28 -3.17 -7.61
C VAL A 208 17.01 -4.31 -6.91
N LYS A 209 17.82 -3.98 -5.91
CA LYS A 209 18.66 -4.92 -5.15
C LYS A 209 18.22 -4.93 -3.67
N PRO A 210 18.39 -6.05 -2.96
CA PRO A 210 18.20 -6.08 -1.52
C PRO A 210 19.26 -5.24 -0.80
N THR A 211 18.94 -4.75 0.38
CA THR A 211 19.87 -4.17 1.35
C THR A 211 20.43 -5.24 2.28
N ASN A 212 19.69 -6.32 2.50
CA ASN A 212 20.13 -7.53 3.20
C ASN A 212 20.69 -8.57 2.19
N ASP A 213 20.47 -9.86 2.44
CA ASP A 213 21.13 -10.97 1.74
C ASP A 213 20.45 -11.30 0.40
N LEU A 214 19.12 -11.30 0.37
CA LEU A 214 18.32 -11.63 -0.82
C LEU A 214 16.90 -11.04 -0.70
N PHE A 215 16.23 -10.91 -1.84
CA PHE A 215 14.77 -10.76 -1.84
C PHE A 215 14.11 -12.12 -1.73
N ILE A 216 13.04 -12.17 -0.93
CA ILE A 216 12.05 -13.24 -0.95
C ILE A 216 10.75 -12.65 -1.47
N SER A 217 10.21 -13.24 -2.53
CA SER A 217 8.93 -12.91 -3.13
C SER A 217 7.92 -14.00 -2.78
N LEU A 218 6.76 -13.56 -2.29
CA LEU A 218 5.58 -14.34 -1.99
C LEU A 218 4.48 -13.87 -2.94
N ASP A 219 4.06 -14.74 -3.87
CA ASP A 219 3.10 -14.40 -4.93
C ASP A 219 1.92 -15.36 -4.92
N TYR A 220 0.69 -14.86 -4.75
CA TYR A 220 -0.47 -15.74 -4.71
C TYR A 220 -0.72 -16.42 -6.06
N ASN A 221 -0.94 -17.74 -6.01
CA ASN A 221 -1.32 -18.50 -7.20
C ASN A 221 -2.77 -18.17 -7.59
N GLY A 222 -2.96 -17.25 -8.54
CA GLY A 222 -4.28 -16.87 -9.07
C GLY A 222 -5.19 -16.24 -8.02
N ALA A 223 -4.69 -15.19 -7.35
CA ALA A 223 -5.32 -14.55 -6.19
C ALA A 223 -6.81 -14.22 -6.38
N GLU A 224 -7.20 -13.59 -7.49
CA GLU A 224 -8.60 -13.23 -7.74
C GLU A 224 -9.52 -14.46 -7.92
N VAL A 225 -8.99 -15.54 -8.49
CA VAL A 225 -9.75 -16.79 -8.68
C VAL A 225 -9.96 -17.49 -7.33
N ARG A 226 -8.93 -17.49 -6.48
CA ARG A 226 -9.04 -18.00 -5.11
C ARG A 226 -10.00 -17.16 -4.27
N THR A 227 -9.99 -15.85 -4.42
CA THR A 227 -10.99 -14.95 -3.82
C THR A 227 -12.40 -15.26 -4.31
N LEU A 228 -12.58 -15.55 -5.60
CA LEU A 228 -13.88 -15.98 -6.10
C LEU A 228 -14.36 -17.29 -5.47
N LEU A 229 -13.48 -18.30 -5.33
CA LEU A 229 -13.80 -19.55 -4.62
C LEU A 229 -14.21 -19.30 -3.17
N GLU A 230 -13.43 -18.49 -2.45
CA GLU A 230 -13.71 -18.16 -1.05
C GLU A 230 -15.06 -17.44 -0.89
N LEU A 231 -15.36 -16.48 -1.77
CA LEU A 231 -16.65 -15.77 -1.76
C LEU A 231 -17.83 -16.69 -2.12
N SER A 232 -17.58 -17.74 -2.90
CA SER A 232 -18.56 -18.79 -3.23
C SER A 232 -18.80 -19.77 -2.07
N GLY A 233 -17.88 -19.83 -1.10
CA GLY A 233 -17.92 -20.75 0.03
C GLY A 233 -17.34 -22.14 -0.28
N GLU A 234 -16.56 -22.25 -1.36
CA GLU A 234 -15.94 -23.50 -1.81
C GLU A 234 -14.53 -23.67 -1.19
N PRO A 235 -14.07 -24.91 -0.97
CA PRO A 235 -12.75 -25.18 -0.42
C PRO A 235 -11.64 -24.76 -1.39
N GLN A 236 -10.53 -24.27 -0.85
CA GLN A 236 -9.36 -23.91 -1.64
C GLN A 236 -8.60 -25.16 -2.11
N PRO A 237 -8.22 -25.27 -3.39
CA PRO A 237 -7.38 -26.36 -3.86
C PRO A 237 -5.92 -26.16 -3.43
N GLU A 238 -5.25 -27.27 -3.11
CA GLU A 238 -3.83 -27.33 -2.75
C GLU A 238 -2.89 -27.19 -3.97
N THR A 239 -3.42 -27.36 -5.18
CA THR A 239 -2.67 -27.25 -6.43
C THR A 239 -2.87 -25.90 -7.11
N ASP A 240 -2.18 -25.68 -8.23
CA ASP A 240 -2.41 -24.52 -9.09
C ASP A 240 -3.90 -24.41 -9.46
N ILE A 241 -4.47 -23.22 -9.27
CA ILE A 241 -5.91 -23.00 -9.42
C ILE A 241 -6.37 -23.12 -10.88
N HIS A 242 -5.52 -22.79 -11.84
CA HIS A 242 -5.85 -22.90 -13.25
C HIS A 242 -5.78 -24.35 -13.74
N GLU A 243 -4.83 -25.14 -13.22
CA GLU A 243 -4.78 -26.59 -13.44
C GLU A 243 -5.97 -27.30 -12.79
N TRP A 244 -6.34 -26.89 -11.58
CA TRP A 244 -7.53 -27.41 -10.92
C TRP A 244 -8.78 -27.08 -11.72
N ASN A 245 -8.95 -25.83 -12.15
CA ASN A 245 -10.07 -25.40 -12.98
C ASN A 245 -10.13 -26.16 -14.32
N ALA A 246 -8.99 -26.42 -14.96
CA ALA A 246 -8.93 -27.16 -16.22
C ALA A 246 -9.56 -28.57 -16.11
N LYS A 247 -9.45 -29.19 -14.94
CA LYS A 247 -9.98 -30.55 -14.67
C LYS A 247 -11.44 -30.56 -14.21
N HIS A 248 -11.95 -29.46 -13.66
CA HIS A 248 -13.25 -29.42 -12.98
C HIS A 248 -14.30 -28.57 -13.69
N LEU A 249 -13.91 -27.62 -14.54
CA LEU A 249 -14.85 -26.68 -15.18
C LEU A 249 -15.24 -27.03 -16.60
N PHE A 250 -14.38 -27.75 -17.32
CA PHE A 250 -14.58 -28.03 -18.75
C PHE A 250 -14.74 -29.53 -18.98
N GLU A 251 -15.68 -29.91 -19.85
CA GLU A 251 -15.91 -31.32 -20.21
C GLU A 251 -14.72 -31.96 -20.94
N GLN A 252 -13.91 -31.13 -21.61
CA GLN A 252 -12.68 -31.54 -22.28
C GLN A 252 -11.48 -31.05 -21.47
N GLU A 253 -10.49 -31.91 -21.27
CA GLU A 253 -9.21 -31.50 -20.71
C GLU A 253 -8.59 -30.45 -21.64
N ILE A 254 -8.43 -29.24 -21.10
CA ILE A 254 -7.73 -28.14 -21.75
C ILE A 254 -6.43 -27.85 -21.02
N GLU A 255 -5.47 -27.26 -21.72
CA GLU A 255 -4.21 -26.87 -21.10
C GLU A 255 -4.40 -25.70 -20.12
N ARG A 256 -3.52 -25.62 -19.13
CA ARG A 256 -3.55 -24.61 -18.06
C ARG A 256 -3.67 -23.18 -18.58
N ASP A 257 -2.87 -22.81 -19.57
CA ASP A 257 -2.82 -21.44 -20.09
C ASP A 257 -4.09 -21.10 -20.90
N GLU A 258 -4.63 -22.07 -21.63
CA GLU A 258 -5.93 -21.92 -22.31
C GLU A 258 -7.06 -21.75 -21.30
N CYS A 259 -7.09 -22.59 -20.26
CA CYS A 259 -8.04 -22.51 -19.15
C CYS A 259 -8.00 -21.12 -18.50
N LYS A 260 -6.81 -20.61 -18.20
CA LYS A 260 -6.63 -19.28 -17.62
C LYS A 260 -7.27 -18.18 -18.48
N VAL A 261 -6.97 -18.16 -19.78
CA VAL A 261 -7.50 -17.13 -20.69
C VAL A 261 -9.03 -17.21 -20.78
N ARG A 262 -9.58 -18.42 -20.97
CA ARG A 262 -11.03 -18.63 -21.05
C ARG A 262 -11.73 -18.27 -19.74
N PHE A 263 -11.16 -18.66 -18.60
CA PHE A 263 -11.72 -18.37 -17.30
C PHE A 263 -11.80 -16.87 -17.02
N PHE A 264 -10.74 -16.10 -17.32
CA PHE A 264 -10.78 -14.65 -17.11
C PHE A 264 -11.69 -13.93 -18.11
N ALA A 265 -11.80 -14.43 -19.34
CA ALA A 265 -12.78 -13.92 -20.30
C ALA A 265 -14.21 -14.11 -19.77
N TRP A 266 -14.53 -15.31 -19.27
CA TRP A 266 -15.80 -15.57 -18.61
C TRP A 266 -15.99 -14.71 -17.35
N LEU A 267 -14.99 -14.62 -16.47
CA LEU A 267 -15.11 -13.92 -15.19
C LEU A 267 -15.47 -12.44 -15.34
N TYR A 268 -14.90 -11.77 -16.33
CA TYR A 268 -15.11 -10.34 -16.55
C TYR A 268 -16.21 -10.01 -17.55
N ASP A 269 -16.77 -11.01 -18.23
CA ASP A 269 -17.96 -10.85 -19.05
C ASP A 269 -19.21 -11.29 -18.26
N PRO A 270 -20.07 -10.33 -17.84
CA PRO A 270 -21.29 -10.64 -17.10
C PRO A 270 -22.28 -11.51 -17.90
N GLU A 271 -22.22 -11.47 -19.22
CA GLU A 271 -23.16 -12.17 -20.11
C GLU A 271 -22.60 -13.51 -20.61
N SER A 272 -21.38 -13.89 -20.20
CA SER A 272 -20.75 -15.12 -20.65
C SER A 272 -21.27 -16.34 -19.90
N ASP A 273 -21.70 -17.33 -20.69
CA ASP A 273 -22.19 -18.64 -20.27
C ASP A 273 -21.13 -19.75 -20.39
N ASP A 274 -19.86 -19.40 -20.62
CA ASP A 274 -18.79 -20.36 -20.89
C ASP A 274 -18.50 -21.32 -19.72
N VAL A 275 -18.81 -20.92 -18.50
CA VAL A 275 -18.68 -21.74 -17.29
C VAL A 275 -20.06 -21.82 -16.62
N GLN A 276 -20.71 -22.97 -16.78
CA GLN A 276 -21.99 -23.28 -16.15
C GLN A 276 -21.79 -24.43 -15.17
N ASN A 277 -21.35 -24.13 -13.95
CA ASN A 277 -21.26 -25.14 -12.88
C ASN A 277 -21.64 -24.57 -11.51
N SER A 278 -21.83 -25.48 -10.55
CA SER A 278 -22.21 -25.13 -9.17
C SER A 278 -21.08 -24.48 -8.36
N ILE A 279 -19.84 -24.51 -8.85
CA ILE A 279 -18.65 -24.07 -8.10
C ILE A 279 -18.59 -22.53 -8.08
N TYR A 280 -18.79 -21.91 -9.24
CA TYR A 280 -18.70 -20.46 -9.38
C TYR A 280 -20.04 -19.84 -9.77
N ASP A 281 -20.81 -19.43 -8.76
CA ASP A 281 -22.10 -18.77 -8.95
C ASP A 281 -21.97 -17.24 -8.77
N LYS A 282 -21.77 -16.54 -9.90
CA LYS A 282 -21.62 -15.07 -9.94
C LYS A 282 -22.81 -14.36 -9.31
N ASP A 283 -24.03 -14.83 -9.61
CA ASP A 283 -25.26 -14.18 -9.16
C ASP A 283 -25.46 -14.36 -7.67
N LYS A 284 -25.23 -15.56 -7.13
CA LYS A 284 -25.29 -15.82 -5.69
C LYS A 284 -24.27 -14.99 -4.91
N ILE A 285 -23.07 -14.79 -5.45
CA ILE A 285 -22.07 -13.90 -4.85
C ILE A 285 -22.58 -12.46 -4.84
N LEU A 286 -23.08 -11.96 -5.98
CA LEU A 286 -23.59 -10.60 -6.07
C LEU A 286 -24.81 -10.37 -5.19
N ASP A 287 -25.74 -11.31 -5.10
CA ASP A 287 -26.91 -11.20 -4.23
C ASP A 287 -26.53 -11.08 -2.75
N LYS A 288 -25.39 -11.64 -2.35
CA LYS A 288 -24.85 -11.52 -0.99
C LYS A 288 -24.07 -10.23 -0.76
N TRP A 289 -23.23 -9.83 -1.70
CA TRP A 289 -22.22 -8.79 -1.48
C TRP A 289 -22.54 -7.45 -2.15
N TYR A 290 -23.52 -7.41 -3.05
CA TYR A 290 -23.98 -6.22 -3.76
C TYR A 290 -25.41 -5.84 -3.35
N THR A 291 -25.58 -4.67 -2.74
CA THR A 291 -26.88 -4.18 -2.26
C THR A 291 -27.00 -2.69 -2.51
N ASP A 292 -28.12 -2.26 -3.10
CA ASP A 292 -28.47 -0.85 -3.32
C ASP A 292 -27.39 -0.01 -4.04
N GLY A 293 -26.69 -0.60 -5.01
CA GLY A 293 -25.62 0.10 -5.74
C GLY A 293 -24.24 0.03 -5.09
N TYR A 294 -24.11 -0.66 -3.96
CA TYR A 294 -22.85 -0.79 -3.23
C TYR A 294 -22.38 -2.23 -3.16
N ILE A 295 -21.06 -2.44 -3.30
CA ILE A 295 -20.43 -3.66 -2.79
C ILE A 295 -19.96 -3.44 -1.36
N ASN A 296 -20.12 -4.46 -0.52
CA ASN A 296 -19.55 -4.51 0.82
C ASN A 296 -18.57 -5.68 0.85
N THR A 297 -17.28 -5.44 1.05
CA THR A 297 -16.27 -6.51 1.04
C THR A 297 -16.24 -7.23 2.40
N PRO A 298 -15.66 -8.45 2.48
CA PRO A 298 -15.38 -9.11 3.76
C PRO A 298 -14.56 -8.24 4.74
N TYR A 299 -13.74 -7.32 4.21
CA TYR A 299 -12.93 -6.37 4.97
C TYR A 299 -13.69 -5.09 5.36
N ARG A 300 -15.03 -5.07 5.22
CA ARG A 300 -15.93 -3.94 5.56
C ARG A 300 -15.67 -2.68 4.75
N ARG A 301 -15.07 -2.82 3.56
CA ARG A 301 -14.99 -1.71 2.60
C ARG A 301 -16.32 -1.61 1.86
N LYS A 302 -16.86 -0.40 1.78
CA LYS A 302 -18.09 -0.10 1.05
C LYS A 302 -17.77 0.74 -0.19
N LEU A 303 -18.17 0.28 -1.37
CA LEU A 303 -17.85 0.94 -2.64
C LEU A 303 -19.10 1.11 -3.49
N LEU A 304 -19.37 2.33 -3.96
CA LEU A 304 -20.43 2.62 -4.92
C LEU A 304 -20.01 2.10 -6.31
N VAL A 305 -20.82 1.23 -6.91
CA VAL A 305 -20.50 0.61 -8.20
C VAL A 305 -21.76 0.14 -8.95
N GLU A 306 -21.72 0.26 -10.28
CA GLU A 306 -22.77 -0.30 -11.15
C GLU A 306 -22.74 -1.83 -11.12
N ARG A 307 -23.90 -2.51 -11.15
CA ARG A 307 -23.99 -3.98 -11.05
C ARG A 307 -23.06 -4.71 -12.02
N ARG A 308 -22.93 -4.20 -13.26
CA ARG A 308 -22.04 -4.76 -14.30
C ARG A 308 -20.57 -4.86 -13.88
N LYS A 309 -20.09 -3.97 -13.02
CA LYS A 309 -18.70 -3.92 -12.53
C LYS A 309 -18.54 -4.47 -11.11
N ALA A 310 -19.66 -4.77 -10.44
CA ALA A 310 -19.68 -5.10 -9.02
C ALA A 310 -18.81 -6.32 -8.69
N LEU A 311 -18.90 -7.40 -9.48
CA LEU A 311 -18.12 -8.62 -9.23
C LEU A 311 -16.61 -8.34 -9.36
N ASN A 312 -16.21 -7.65 -10.43
CA ASN A 312 -14.81 -7.29 -10.64
C ASN A 312 -14.28 -6.42 -9.49
N TYR A 313 -15.02 -5.38 -9.09
CA TYR A 313 -14.60 -4.50 -7.99
C TYR A 313 -14.54 -5.25 -6.66
N LEU A 314 -15.48 -6.16 -6.41
CA LEU A 314 -15.51 -7.01 -5.22
C LEU A 314 -14.26 -7.90 -5.15
N LEU A 315 -13.92 -8.58 -6.25
CA LEU A 315 -12.73 -9.44 -6.32
C LEU A 315 -11.46 -8.62 -6.13
N GLN A 316 -11.26 -7.57 -6.94
CA GLN A 316 -10.06 -6.74 -6.86
C GLN A 316 -9.85 -6.12 -5.48
N SER A 317 -10.94 -5.63 -4.87
CA SER A 317 -10.87 -5.02 -3.55
C SER A 317 -10.60 -6.03 -2.46
N THR A 318 -11.27 -7.18 -2.51
CA THR A 318 -11.08 -8.23 -1.50
C THR A 318 -9.67 -8.81 -1.58
N THR A 319 -9.16 -9.04 -2.80
CA THR A 319 -7.78 -9.50 -3.01
C THR A 319 -6.77 -8.45 -2.53
N SER A 320 -6.98 -7.16 -2.83
CA SER A 320 -6.09 -6.09 -2.38
C SER A 320 -6.07 -5.98 -0.85
N ASP A 321 -7.23 -5.96 -0.21
CA ASP A 321 -7.34 -5.87 1.25
C ASP A 321 -6.73 -7.11 1.94
N ARG A 322 -6.83 -8.29 1.31
CA ARG A 322 -6.16 -9.51 1.77
C ARG A 322 -4.64 -9.36 1.76
N VAL A 323 -4.05 -9.03 0.61
CA VAL A 323 -2.58 -8.91 0.48
C VAL A 323 -2.04 -7.87 1.46
N LEU A 324 -2.73 -6.73 1.60
CA LEU A 324 -2.34 -5.68 2.54
C LEU A 324 -2.49 -6.12 4.00
N SER A 325 -3.52 -6.91 4.32
CA SER A 325 -3.69 -7.49 5.65
C SER A 325 -2.54 -8.44 5.99
N LYS A 326 -2.15 -9.30 5.05
CA LYS A 326 -1.04 -10.24 5.22
C LYS A 326 0.30 -9.54 5.33
N ALA A 327 0.50 -8.47 4.55
CA ALA A 327 1.68 -7.63 4.67
C ALA A 327 1.79 -7.00 6.06
N VAL A 328 0.70 -6.47 6.62
CA VAL A 328 0.66 -5.96 8.00
C VAL A 328 0.98 -7.05 9.01
N GLU A 329 0.38 -8.23 8.88
CA GLU A 329 0.59 -9.35 9.80
C GLU A 329 2.05 -9.84 9.79
N ILE A 330 2.67 -9.88 8.61
CA ILE A 330 4.09 -10.23 8.44
C ILE A 330 5.00 -9.15 9.02
N ASP A 331 4.71 -7.87 8.82
CA ASP A 331 5.46 -6.77 9.45
C ASP A 331 5.41 -6.86 10.97
N ASP A 332 4.21 -7.03 11.54
CA ASP A 332 4.01 -7.22 12.98
C ASP A 332 4.80 -8.43 13.49
N TYR A 333 4.81 -9.53 12.75
CA TYR A 333 5.57 -10.74 13.09
C TYR A 333 7.08 -10.48 13.08
N LEU A 334 7.61 -9.84 12.03
CA LEU A 334 9.03 -9.51 11.92
C LEU A 334 9.48 -8.57 13.05
N VAL A 335 8.69 -7.56 13.37
CA VAL A 335 8.98 -6.61 14.46
C VAL A 335 8.96 -7.32 15.82
N LYS A 336 7.92 -8.11 16.12
CA LYS A 336 7.80 -8.84 17.39
C LYS A 336 8.94 -9.82 17.63
N ASN A 337 9.45 -10.43 16.57
CA ASN A 337 10.58 -11.37 16.63
C ASN A 337 11.95 -10.68 16.51
N ASN A 338 12.00 -9.34 16.45
CA ASN A 338 13.23 -8.57 16.31
C ASN A 338 14.08 -9.02 15.10
N CYS A 339 13.40 -9.33 13.99
CA CYS A 339 14.03 -9.72 12.73
C CYS A 339 14.72 -8.52 12.07
N LYS A 340 15.77 -8.78 11.28
CA LYS A 340 16.41 -7.78 10.42
C LYS A 340 15.74 -7.67 9.04
N SER A 341 15.04 -8.73 8.66
CA SER A 341 14.20 -8.80 7.49
C SER A 341 13.05 -7.81 7.62
N HIS A 342 12.68 -7.17 6.52
CA HIS A 342 11.59 -6.19 6.49
C HIS A 342 10.89 -6.24 5.13
N ILE A 343 9.64 -5.77 5.10
CA ILE A 343 8.91 -5.65 3.85
C ILE A 343 9.55 -4.57 3.00
N SER A 344 9.99 -4.96 1.80
CA SER A 344 10.61 -4.06 0.83
C SER A 344 9.56 -3.34 -0.01
N HIS A 345 8.64 -4.11 -0.61
CA HIS A 345 7.60 -3.58 -1.48
C HIS A 345 6.46 -4.57 -1.67
N ILE A 346 5.32 -4.04 -2.16
CA ILE A 346 4.09 -4.77 -2.42
C ILE A 346 3.69 -4.47 -3.86
N VAL A 347 3.46 -5.49 -4.68
CA VAL A 347 3.08 -5.37 -6.08
C VAL A 347 1.83 -6.18 -6.35
N HIS A 348 0.67 -5.54 -6.22
CA HIS A 348 -0.64 -6.18 -6.42
C HIS A 348 -0.85 -7.37 -5.47
N ASP A 349 -0.70 -8.59 -5.97
CA ASP A 349 -0.81 -9.88 -5.27
C ASP A 349 0.53 -10.45 -4.79
N GLU A 350 1.63 -9.74 -5.03
CA GLU A 350 2.99 -10.09 -4.63
C GLU A 350 3.46 -9.26 -3.43
N LEU A 351 4.04 -9.92 -2.43
CA LEU A 351 4.76 -9.31 -1.31
C LEU A 351 6.25 -9.65 -1.40
N VAL A 352 7.10 -8.62 -1.35
CA VAL A 352 8.56 -8.79 -1.41
C VAL A 352 9.21 -8.36 -0.10
N ILE A 353 9.98 -9.26 0.49
CA ILE A 353 10.73 -9.09 1.73
C ILE A 353 12.21 -8.93 1.40
N ASP A 354 12.85 -7.90 1.96
CA ASP A 354 14.30 -7.75 1.99
C ASP A 354 14.86 -8.61 3.13
N TYR A 355 15.19 -9.86 2.81
CA TYR A 355 15.45 -10.92 3.78
C TYR A 355 16.92 -10.96 4.23
N CYS A 356 17.11 -11.17 5.53
CA CYS A 356 18.41 -11.44 6.13
C CYS A 356 18.53 -12.91 6.56
N ASP A 357 19.66 -13.55 6.25
CA ASP A 357 19.87 -14.97 6.53
C ASP A 357 19.88 -15.31 8.03
N SER A 358 20.09 -14.32 8.90
CA SER A 358 19.92 -14.50 10.34
C SER A 358 18.50 -14.87 10.75
N ASP A 359 17.51 -14.56 9.91
CA ASP A 359 16.09 -14.76 10.20
C ASP A 359 15.52 -16.01 9.52
N ARG A 360 16.38 -16.92 9.05
CA ARG A 360 16.00 -18.14 8.32
C ARG A 360 14.90 -18.96 8.98
N ASN A 361 14.94 -19.07 10.31
CA ASN A 361 13.98 -19.86 11.07
C ASN A 361 12.55 -19.29 11.04
N HIS A 362 12.37 -18.07 10.53
CA HIS A 362 11.08 -17.41 10.40
C HIS A 362 10.43 -17.60 9.03
N LEU A 363 11.16 -18.11 8.02
CA LEU A 363 10.68 -18.16 6.64
C LEU A 363 9.42 -19.02 6.47
N GLU A 364 9.37 -20.18 7.11
CA GLU A 364 8.20 -21.07 7.06
C GLU A 364 6.96 -20.39 7.64
N SER A 365 7.08 -19.76 8.83
CA SER A 365 5.97 -19.02 9.44
C SER A 365 5.53 -17.82 8.59
N ILE A 366 6.46 -17.10 7.97
CA ILE A 366 6.13 -15.99 7.07
C ILE A 366 5.31 -16.51 5.86
N LYS A 367 5.72 -17.65 5.28
CA LYS A 367 5.00 -18.29 4.18
C LYS A 367 3.60 -18.71 4.62
N GLU A 368 3.47 -19.39 5.77
CA GLU A 368 2.17 -19.80 6.33
C GLU A 368 1.23 -18.61 6.57
N ILE A 369 1.75 -17.52 7.16
CA ILE A 369 0.99 -16.29 7.36
C ILE A 369 0.51 -15.73 6.02
N PHE A 370 1.38 -15.70 5.01
CA PHE A 370 1.01 -15.18 3.69
C PHE A 370 -0.03 -16.06 2.99
N GLU A 371 0.18 -17.38 2.97
CA GLU A 371 -0.71 -18.33 2.31
C GLU A 371 -2.13 -18.22 2.88
N ASP A 372 -2.29 -18.39 4.20
CA ASP A 372 -3.60 -18.27 4.88
C ASP A 372 -4.72 -19.05 4.13
N GLY A 373 -4.38 -20.26 3.69
CA GLY A 373 -5.25 -21.15 2.89
C GLY A 373 -5.22 -20.91 1.38
N TYR A 374 -4.53 -19.88 0.88
CA TYR A 374 -4.27 -19.66 -0.54
C TYR A 374 -2.86 -20.15 -0.86
N MET A 375 -2.73 -21.04 -1.83
CA MET A 375 -1.40 -21.41 -2.34
C MET A 375 -0.65 -20.17 -2.83
N ALA A 376 0.61 -20.04 -2.41
CA ALA A 376 1.51 -18.99 -2.87
C ALA A 376 2.81 -19.59 -3.39
N ASN A 377 3.39 -18.94 -4.38
CA ASN A 377 4.71 -19.27 -4.90
C ASN A 377 5.75 -18.52 -4.06
N LEU A 378 6.81 -19.22 -3.68
CA LEU A 378 7.95 -18.64 -2.97
C LEU A 378 9.13 -18.57 -3.93
N SER A 379 9.72 -17.39 -4.13
CA SER A 379 10.91 -17.22 -4.95
C SER A 379 11.94 -16.34 -4.27
N ALA A 380 13.22 -16.55 -4.56
CA ALA A 380 14.31 -15.76 -4.01
C ALA A 380 15.36 -15.35 -5.04
N GLY A 381 15.97 -14.19 -4.84
CA GLY A 381 17.02 -13.71 -5.73
C GLY A 381 17.82 -12.53 -5.17
N LYS A 382 18.96 -12.25 -5.80
CA LYS A 382 19.82 -11.09 -5.46
C LYS A 382 19.39 -9.80 -6.15
N ASP A 383 18.33 -9.87 -6.94
CA ASP A 383 17.62 -8.74 -7.52
C ASP A 383 16.19 -9.13 -7.83
N TYR A 384 15.32 -8.13 -8.03
CA TYR A 384 13.89 -8.35 -8.21
C TYR A 384 13.51 -8.92 -9.59
N PHE A 385 14.47 -9.15 -10.49
CA PHE A 385 14.21 -9.77 -11.80
C PHE A 385 14.59 -11.25 -11.82
N ASN A 386 15.77 -11.58 -11.29
CA ASN A 386 16.35 -12.92 -11.30
C ASN A 386 15.95 -13.72 -10.06
N LEU A 387 14.65 -13.79 -9.78
CA LEU A 387 14.08 -14.62 -8.73
C LEU A 387 14.03 -16.08 -9.20
N LYS A 388 14.38 -17.01 -8.30
CA LYS A 388 14.28 -18.45 -8.51
C LYS A 388 13.35 -19.05 -7.48
N GLU A 389 12.49 -19.95 -7.94
CA GLU A 389 11.56 -20.66 -7.07
C GLU A 389 12.31 -21.43 -5.98
N LEU A 390 11.77 -21.35 -4.77
CA LEU A 390 12.26 -22.05 -3.59
C LEU A 390 11.25 -23.13 -3.20
N ASN A 391 11.71 -24.38 -3.15
CA ASN A 391 10.96 -25.46 -2.53
C ASN A 391 11.28 -25.46 -1.03
N VAL A 392 10.49 -24.72 -0.27
CA VAL A 392 10.54 -24.70 1.21
C VAL A 392 9.28 -25.32 1.75
#